data_AF-A0A813EGR0-F1
#
_entry.id   AF-A0A813EGR0-F1
#
_cell.length_a   1.000
_cell.length_b   1.000
_cell.length_c   1.000
_cell.angle_alpha   90.00
_cell.angle_beta   90.00
_cell.angle_gamma   90.00
#
_symmetry.space_group_name_H-M   'P 1'
#
loop_
_entity.id
_entity.type
_entity.pdbx_description
1 polymer ?
#
loop_
_entity_poly.entity_id
_entity_poly.type
_entity_poly.pdbx_seq_one_letter_code
_entity_poly.pdbx_strand_id
1 'polypeptide(L)'
;MGPGISKFVVLFELSGFSAEMVRPIAMQCLLQLSRLVQEVNAERLAAAYFLNCSLAFRFSWHFLAPLMDPRTRRKIHWPNPPDNRAILGQFVDLSVLEERFGGDFVGDYPSFSGRRLRDSALPLSAPPAYNSQMPDPLPSC
;
A
#
# COMPACT_ATOMS: atom_id res chain seq x y z
N MET A 1 -17.55 16.33 17.20
CA MET A 1 -16.57 15.30 16.79
C MET A 1 -16.09 15.70 15.40
N GLY A 2 -14.81 16.05 15.25
CA GLY A 2 -14.27 16.51 13.97
C GLY A 2 -14.29 15.40 12.90
N PRO A 3 -14.18 15.74 11.60
CA PRO A 3 -14.14 14.75 10.53
C PRO A 3 -13.02 13.75 10.82
N GLY A 4 -13.38 12.46 10.92
CA GLY A 4 -12.47 11.39 11.27
C GLY A 4 -11.26 11.37 10.35
N ILE A 5 -10.07 11.13 10.92
CA ILE A 5 -8.81 11.05 10.18
C ILE A 5 -8.95 9.93 9.14
N SER A 6 -8.99 10.29 7.85
CA SER A 6 -9.01 9.31 6.76
C SER A 6 -7.69 8.55 6.73
N LYS A 7 -7.78 7.23 6.91
CA LYS A 7 -6.68 6.30 6.69
C LYS A 7 -6.62 5.89 5.22
N PHE A 8 -5.45 5.45 4.77
CA PHE A 8 -5.24 4.96 3.41
C PHE A 8 -4.54 3.60 3.41
N VAL A 9 -4.84 2.82 2.38
CA VAL A 9 -4.15 1.55 2.07
C VAL A 9 -3.23 1.79 0.88
N VAL A 10 -2.03 1.21 0.93
CA VAL A 10 -1.06 1.30 -0.17
C VAL A 10 -0.78 -0.07 -0.74
N LEU A 11 -0.79 -0.19 -2.07
CA LEU A 11 -0.38 -1.37 -2.80
C LEU A 11 0.99 -1.07 -3.43
N PHE A 12 2.00 -1.89 -3.15
CA PHE A 12 3.31 -1.81 -3.77
C PHE A 12 3.50 -2.98 -4.73
N GLU A 13 3.58 -2.70 -6.01
CA GLU A 13 4.01 -3.69 -7.00
C GLU A 13 5.54 -3.77 -7.04
N LEU A 14 6.09 -4.96 -6.77
CA LEU A 14 7.53 -5.16 -6.67
C LEU A 14 8.09 -6.18 -7.69
N SER A 15 7.34 -6.42 -8.77
CA SER A 15 7.72 -7.35 -9.86
C SER A 15 9.02 -6.94 -10.56
N GLY A 16 9.29 -5.63 -10.66
CA GLY A 16 10.50 -5.06 -11.26
C GLY A 16 11.67 -4.83 -10.30
N PHE A 17 11.57 -5.30 -9.05
CA PHE A 17 12.62 -5.04 -8.06
C PHE A 17 13.92 -5.78 -8.43
N SER A 18 14.99 -5.01 -8.67
CA SER A 18 16.32 -5.51 -9.01
C SER A 18 17.36 -5.15 -7.95
N ALA A 19 18.49 -5.86 -7.93
CA ALA A 19 19.59 -5.57 -7.00
C ALA A 19 20.19 -4.17 -7.17
N GLU A 20 19.99 -3.52 -8.33
CA GLU A 20 20.43 -2.14 -8.54
C GLU A 20 19.67 -1.14 -7.65
N MET A 21 18.43 -1.48 -7.28
CA MET A 21 17.60 -0.67 -6.37
C MET A 21 18.07 -0.78 -4.90
N VAL A 22 18.96 -1.74 -4.59
CA VAL A 22 19.55 -1.94 -3.25
C VAL A 22 20.87 -1.18 -3.09
N ARG A 23 21.30 -0.41 -4.10
CA ARG A 23 22.52 0.39 -4.00
C ARG A 23 22.44 1.37 -2.82
N PRO A 24 23.57 1.67 -2.13
CA PRO A 24 23.58 2.48 -0.92
C PRO A 24 22.87 3.83 -1.05
N ILE A 25 23.00 4.48 -2.21
CA ILE A 25 22.35 5.78 -2.49
C ILE A 25 20.82 5.63 -2.56
N ALA A 26 20.33 4.65 -3.31
CA ALA A 26 18.89 4.38 -3.41
C ALA A 26 18.29 4.02 -2.04
N MET A 27 19.03 3.25 -1.26
CA MET A 27 18.65 2.87 0.10
C MET A 27 18.61 4.05 1.07
N GLN A 28 19.58 4.96 1.00
CA GLN A 28 19.57 6.18 1.79
C GLN A 28 18.36 7.07 1.44
N CYS A 29 18.05 7.23 0.15
CA CYS A 29 16.86 7.95 -0.29
C CYS A 29 15.57 7.31 0.26
N LEU A 30 15.45 5.98 0.16
CA LEU A 30 14.30 5.23 0.68
C LEU A 30 14.14 5.45 2.19
N LEU A 31 15.23 5.41 2.95
CA LEU A 31 15.20 5.60 4.39
C LEU A 31 14.77 7.02 4.77
N GLN A 32 15.31 8.05 4.11
CA GLN A 32 14.90 9.43 4.35
C GLN A 32 13.42 9.64 4.01
N LEU A 33 12.95 9.08 2.90
CA LEU A 33 11.56 9.17 2.50
C LEU A 33 10.63 8.42 3.47
N SER A 34 11.06 7.26 3.96
CA SER A 34 10.32 6.51 4.99
C SER A 34 10.20 7.29 6.31
N ARG A 35 11.26 8.00 6.73
CA ARG A 35 11.24 8.84 7.93
C ARG A 35 10.25 9.98 7.77
N LEU A 36 10.29 10.70 6.64
CA LEU A 36 9.33 11.76 6.34
C LEU A 36 7.88 11.25 6.34
N VAL A 37 7.63 10.08 5.72
CA VAL A 37 6.28 9.48 5.69
C VAL A 37 5.84 9.04 7.09
N GLN A 38 6.75 8.52 7.91
CA GLN A 38 6.46 8.10 9.29
C GLN A 38 6.17 9.30 10.19
N GLU A 39 6.97 10.36 10.12
CA GLU A 39 6.79 11.57 10.94
C GLU A 39 5.47 12.29 10.64
N VAL A 40 5.06 12.32 9.37
CA VAL A 40 3.87 13.07 8.93
C VAL A 40 2.59 12.22 8.90
N ASN A 41 2.69 10.92 8.62
CA ASN A 41 1.53 10.09 8.27
C ASN A 41 1.52 8.67 8.90
N ALA A 42 2.33 8.36 9.92
CA ALA A 42 2.37 7.01 10.51
C ALA A 42 0.99 6.50 11.00
N GLU A 43 0.13 7.40 11.50
CA GLU A 43 -1.21 7.02 11.96
C GLU A 43 -2.24 6.87 10.83
N ARG A 44 -1.95 7.44 9.66
CA ARG A 44 -2.85 7.44 8.50
C ARG A 44 -2.66 6.23 7.60
N LEU A 45 -1.50 5.57 7.64
CA LEU A 45 -1.33 4.29 6.97
C LEU A 45 -2.18 3.23 7.71
N ALA A 46 -3.20 2.68 7.04
CA ALA A 46 -3.96 1.53 7.56
C ALA A 46 -3.20 0.23 7.32
N ALA A 47 -2.85 -0.02 6.05
CA ALA A 47 -2.16 -1.23 5.60
C ALA A 47 -1.29 -0.92 4.38
N ALA A 48 -0.19 -1.66 4.22
CA ALA A 48 0.65 -1.68 3.04
C ALA A 48 0.76 -3.11 2.52
N TYR A 49 0.31 -3.37 1.30
CA TYR A 49 0.40 -4.68 0.67
C TYR A 49 1.54 -4.71 -0.32
N PHE A 50 2.48 -5.63 -0.14
CA PHE A 50 3.56 -5.86 -1.08
C PHE A 50 3.16 -7.01 -2.01
N LEU A 51 2.96 -6.69 -3.28
CA LEU A 51 2.48 -7.61 -4.30
C LEU A 51 3.62 -8.00 -5.24
N ASN A 52 3.60 -9.25 -5.71
CA ASN A 52 4.57 -9.79 -6.66
C ASN A 52 6.04 -9.61 -6.22
N CYS A 53 6.31 -9.75 -4.92
CA CYS A 53 7.66 -9.62 -4.37
C CYS A 53 8.63 -10.64 -4.95
N SER A 54 9.65 -10.16 -5.65
CA SER A 54 10.77 -11.00 -6.07
C SER A 54 11.55 -11.56 -4.87
N LEU A 55 12.23 -12.69 -5.04
CA LEU A 55 13.10 -13.26 -4.00
C LEU A 55 14.17 -12.25 -3.55
N ALA A 56 14.72 -11.48 -4.49
CA ALA A 56 15.68 -10.41 -4.19
C ALA A 56 15.09 -9.37 -3.23
N PHE A 57 13.82 -8.97 -3.42
CA PHE A 57 13.15 -8.07 -2.50
C PHE A 57 13.03 -8.69 -1.11
N ARG A 58 12.63 -9.96 -1.02
CA ARG A 58 12.50 -10.68 0.28
C ARG A 58 13.81 -10.67 1.06
N PHE A 59 14.95 -10.87 0.37
CA PHE A 59 16.27 -10.77 0.99
C PHE A 59 16.58 -9.34 1.43
N SER A 60 16.35 -8.34 0.56
CA SER A 60 16.59 -6.93 0.92
C SER A 60 15.75 -6.47 2.10
N TRP A 61 14.52 -6.98 2.23
CA TRP A 61 13.62 -6.68 3.33
C TRP A 61 14.17 -7.09 4.69
N HIS A 62 14.95 -8.17 4.75
CA HIS A 62 15.60 -8.60 5.99
C HIS A 62 16.55 -7.51 6.54
N PHE A 63 17.17 -6.73 5.65
CA PHE A 63 18.05 -5.61 6.02
C PHE A 63 17.29 -4.30 6.22
N LEU A 64 16.17 -4.10 5.52
CA LEU A 64 15.33 -2.90 5.60
C LEU A 64 14.40 -2.88 6.81
N ALA A 65 13.79 -4.02 7.13
CA ALA A 65 12.77 -4.14 8.17
C ALA A 65 13.23 -3.69 9.58
N PRO A 66 14.50 -3.85 10.00
CA PRO A 66 15.00 -3.31 11.27
C PRO A 66 15.09 -1.78 11.31
N LEU A 67 15.21 -1.12 10.16
CA LEU A 67 15.34 0.33 10.05
C LEU A 67 13.98 1.04 10.05
N MET A 68 12.88 0.28 9.98
CA MET A 68 11.53 0.81 9.99
C MET A 68 10.93 0.77 11.40
N ASP A 69 10.10 1.78 11.70
CA ASP A 69 9.35 1.79 12.95
C ASP A 69 8.50 0.51 13.11
N PRO A 70 8.51 -0.14 14.29
CA PRO A 70 7.77 -1.38 14.52
C PRO A 70 6.27 -1.26 14.23
N ARG A 71 5.64 -0.09 14.44
CA ARG A 71 4.22 0.14 14.17
C ARG A 71 3.94 0.14 12.67
N THR A 72 4.84 0.74 11.89
CA THR A 72 4.73 0.72 10.42
C THR A 72 4.95 -0.70 9.91
N ARG A 73 5.95 -1.41 10.43
CA ARG A 73 6.27 -2.78 10.01
C ARG A 73 5.11 -3.77 10.22
N ARG A 74 4.35 -3.62 11.32
CA ARG A 74 3.17 -4.46 11.61
C ARG A 74 2.03 -4.30 10.59
N LYS A 75 1.99 -3.18 9.87
CA LYS A 75 0.95 -2.87 8.87
C LYS A 75 1.30 -3.39 7.47
N ILE A 76 2.43 -4.09 7.32
CA ILE A 76 2.93 -4.54 6.03
C ILE A 76 2.53 -5.99 5.82
N HIS A 77 1.76 -6.26 4.76
CA HIS A 77 1.17 -7.55 4.44
C HIS A 77 1.64 -8.02 3.07
N TRP A 78 1.90 -9.32 2.95
CA TRP A 78 2.53 -9.93 1.78
C TRP A 78 1.68 -11.12 1.35
N PRO A 79 0.46 -10.88 0.85
CA PRO A 79 -0.47 -11.94 0.47
C PRO A 79 0.11 -12.76 -0.69
N ASN A 80 -0.25 -14.06 -0.74
CA ASN A 80 0.07 -14.85 -1.92
C ASN A 80 -0.84 -14.42 -3.08
N PRO A 81 -0.35 -14.48 -4.33
CA PRO A 81 -1.16 -14.16 -5.51
C PRO A 81 -2.59 -14.75 -5.54
N PRO A 82 -2.82 -16.04 -5.21
CA PRO A 82 -4.18 -16.60 -5.20
C PRO A 82 -5.09 -16.00 -4.11
N ASP A 83 -4.53 -15.48 -3.02
CA ASP A 83 -5.27 -14.93 -1.90
C ASP A 83 -5.56 -13.43 -2.06
N ASN A 84 -4.91 -12.77 -3.03
CA ASN A 84 -5.00 -11.32 -3.23
C ASN A 84 -6.44 -10.83 -3.36
N ARG A 85 -7.27 -11.50 -4.17
CA ARG A 85 -8.67 -11.09 -4.36
C ARG A 85 -9.45 -11.08 -3.04
N ALA A 86 -9.30 -12.12 -2.23
CA ALA A 86 -10.01 -12.27 -0.97
C ALA A 86 -9.53 -11.29 0.11
N ILE A 87 -8.23 -10.98 0.12
CA ILE A 87 -7.61 -10.08 1.11
C ILE A 87 -7.81 -8.62 0.69
N LEU A 88 -7.45 -8.25 -0.55
CA LEU A 88 -7.54 -6.88 -1.04
C LEU A 88 -9.00 -6.45 -1.25
N GLY A 89 -9.89 -7.35 -1.65
CA GLY A 89 -11.32 -7.07 -1.82
C GLY A 89 -12.05 -6.66 -0.55
N GLN A 90 -11.44 -6.85 0.64
CA GLN A 90 -11.98 -6.34 1.91
C GLN A 90 -11.77 -4.82 2.07
N PHE A 91 -10.78 -4.26 1.38
CA PHE A 91 -10.32 -2.88 1.59
C PHE A 91 -10.34 -2.04 0.31
N VAL A 92 -10.33 -2.68 -0.86
CA VAL A 92 -10.25 -2.07 -2.17
C VAL A 92 -11.42 -2.59 -3.01
N ASP A 93 -12.11 -1.68 -3.69
CA ASP A 93 -13.13 -2.05 -4.66
C ASP A 93 -12.50 -2.83 -5.82
N LEU A 94 -12.95 -4.06 -6.02
CA LEU A 94 -12.39 -4.97 -7.04
C LEU A 94 -12.63 -4.44 -8.45
N SER A 95 -13.69 -3.65 -8.68
CA SER A 95 -14.00 -3.10 -10.00
C SER A 95 -12.99 -2.06 -10.49
N VAL A 96 -12.20 -1.47 -9.57
CA VAL A 96 -11.14 -0.50 -9.90
C VAL A 96 -9.75 -1.10 -9.79
N LEU A 97 -9.61 -2.31 -9.22
CA LEU A 97 -8.34 -3.00 -9.05
C LEU A 97 -8.01 -3.83 -10.30
N GLU A 98 -6.77 -3.76 -10.78
CA GLU A 98 -6.34 -4.54 -11.95
C GLU A 98 -6.46 -6.06 -11.74
N GLU A 99 -6.75 -6.80 -12.81
CA GLU A 99 -6.83 -8.27 -12.81
C GLU A 99 -5.56 -8.94 -12.27
N ARG A 100 -4.37 -8.39 -12.57
CA ARG A 100 -3.08 -8.93 -12.08
C ARG A 100 -2.93 -8.88 -10.56
N PHE A 101 -3.75 -8.10 -9.88
CA PHE A 101 -3.84 -8.02 -8.42
C PHE A 101 -5.10 -8.68 -7.86
N GLY A 102 -5.89 -9.35 -8.70
CA GLY A 102 -7.11 -10.06 -8.31
C GLY A 102 -8.39 -9.23 -8.40
N GLY A 103 -8.37 -8.05 -9.04
CA GLY A 103 -9.58 -7.27 -9.33
C GLY A 103 -10.20 -7.58 -10.68
N ASP A 104 -11.13 -6.73 -11.11
CA ASP A 104 -11.94 -6.86 -12.33
C ASP A 104 -11.65 -5.74 -13.35
N PHE A 105 -10.75 -4.80 -13.03
CA PHE A 105 -10.39 -3.70 -13.92
C PHE A 105 -9.46 -4.16 -15.03
N VAL A 106 -9.88 -3.93 -16.27
CA VAL A 106 -9.12 -4.21 -17.50
C VAL A 106 -8.70 -2.88 -18.13
N GLY A 107 -7.45 -2.48 -17.92
CA GLY A 107 -6.87 -1.28 -18.49
C GLY A 107 -5.65 -0.78 -17.73
N ASP A 108 -5.03 0.28 -18.24
CA ASP A 108 -3.92 0.96 -17.58
C ASP A 108 -4.44 2.11 -16.72
N TYR A 109 -3.86 2.29 -15.53
CA TYR A 109 -4.12 3.51 -14.76
C TYR A 109 -3.55 4.72 -15.51
N PRO A 110 -4.31 5.84 -15.58
CA PRO A 110 -3.79 7.07 -16.14
C PRO A 110 -2.56 7.51 -15.34
N SER A 111 -1.49 7.90 -16.03
CA SER A 111 -0.27 8.37 -15.39
C SER A 111 -0.58 9.59 -14.51
N PHE A 112 -0.25 9.47 -13.21
CA PHE A 112 -0.43 10.56 -12.27
C PHE A 112 0.62 11.66 -12.54
N SER A 113 0.28 12.62 -13.39
CA SER A 113 1.17 13.73 -13.79
C SER A 113 1.22 14.90 -12.81
N GLY A 114 0.84 14.69 -11.53
CA GLY A 114 0.95 15.71 -10.47
C GLY A 114 -0.04 16.88 -10.57
N ARG A 115 -0.79 17.00 -11.67
CA ARG A 115 -1.99 17.86 -11.70
C ARG A 115 -3.05 17.16 -10.87
N ARG A 116 -3.34 17.66 -9.66
CA ARG A 116 -4.56 17.29 -8.94
C ARG A 116 -5.70 17.44 -9.94
N LEU A 117 -6.30 16.32 -10.31
CA LEU A 117 -7.52 16.30 -11.10
C LEU A 117 -8.61 16.92 -10.21
N ARG A 118 -8.75 18.25 -10.27
CA ARG A 118 -9.94 18.94 -9.78
C ARG A 118 -11.18 18.45 -10.53
N ASP A 119 -10.97 17.88 -11.72
CA ASP A 119 -12.01 17.51 -12.68
C ASP A 119 -11.95 16.02 -13.11
N SER A 120 -11.29 15.12 -12.37
CA SER A 120 -11.41 13.69 -12.70
C SER A 120 -12.81 13.23 -12.37
N ALA A 121 -13.63 13.14 -13.40
CA ALA A 121 -14.96 12.56 -13.43
C ALA A 121 -14.98 11.04 -13.15
N LEU A 122 -14.00 10.49 -12.43
CA LEU A 122 -14.30 9.34 -11.59
C LEU A 122 -15.07 9.94 -10.42
N PRO A 123 -16.39 9.70 -10.27
CA PRO A 123 -17.00 10.02 -9.00
C PRO A 123 -16.11 9.36 -7.96
N LEU A 124 -15.51 10.17 -7.08
CA LEU A 124 -15.22 9.70 -5.74
C LEU A 124 -16.59 9.28 -5.22
N SER A 125 -17.02 8.06 -5.56
CA SER A 125 -18.04 7.38 -4.79
C SER A 125 -17.55 7.55 -3.38
N ALA A 126 -18.41 8.09 -2.52
CA ALA A 126 -18.06 8.26 -1.13
C ALA A 126 -17.42 6.94 -0.70
N PRO A 127 -16.18 6.94 -0.17
CA PRO A 127 -15.56 5.69 0.24
C PRO A 127 -16.60 4.97 1.09
N PRO A 128 -16.81 3.66 0.87
CA PRO A 128 -17.85 2.93 1.58
C PRO A 128 -17.72 3.29 3.06
N ALA A 129 -18.84 3.66 3.67
CA ALA A 129 -18.84 4.14 5.04
C ALA A 129 -18.04 3.15 5.89
N TYR A 130 -17.03 3.63 6.61
CA TYR A 130 -16.17 2.79 7.41
C TYR A 130 -17.04 1.91 8.30
N ASN A 131 -17.07 0.62 8.01
CA ASN A 131 -17.88 -0.32 8.75
C ASN A 131 -17.14 -0.69 10.03
N SER A 132 -17.55 -0.11 11.16
CA SER A 132 -16.97 -0.42 12.47
C SER A 132 -17.25 -1.85 12.95
N GLN A 133 -18.13 -2.59 12.26
CA GLN A 133 -18.36 -4.02 12.47
C GLN A 133 -17.48 -4.92 11.60
N MET A 134 -16.79 -4.37 10.59
CA MET A 134 -15.72 -5.14 9.95
C MET A 134 -14.64 -5.41 11.01
N PRO A 135 -14.03 -6.61 11.01
CA PRO A 135 -12.88 -6.86 11.86
C PRO A 135 -11.89 -5.72 11.67
N ASP A 136 -11.39 -5.16 12.76
CA ASP A 136 -10.22 -4.30 12.68
C ASP A 136 -9.19 -5.09 11.85
N PRO A 137 -8.63 -4.55 10.75
CA PRO A 137 -7.61 -5.26 9.96
C PRO A 137 -6.42 -5.71 10.82
N LEU A 138 -6.36 -5.28 12.07
CA LEU A 138 -5.43 -5.71 13.09
C LEU A 138 -6.17 -6.51 14.18
N PRO A 139 -5.87 -7.81 14.39
CA PRO A 139 -6.07 -8.40 15.72
C PRO A 139 -5.13 -7.70 16.71
N SER A 140 -5.66 -7.37 17.88
CA SER A 140 -4.89 -6.88 19.03
C SER A 140 -3.85 -7.93 19.42
N CYS A 141 -2.60 -7.75 19.00
CA CYS A 141 -1.43 -8.49 19.48
C CYS A 141 -0.28 -7.53 19.81
#